data_AF-A0AB37J5E4-F1
#
_entry.id   AF-A0AB37J5E4-F1
#
_cell.length_a   1.000
_cell.length_b   1.000
_cell.length_c   1.000
_cell.angle_alpha   90.00
_cell.angle_beta   90.00
_cell.angle_gamma   90.00
#
_symmetry.space_group_name_H-M   'P 1'
#
loop_
_entity.id
_entity.type
_entity.pdbx_description
1 polymer ?
#
loop_
_entity_poly.entity_id
_entity_poly.type
_entity_poly.pdbx_seq_one_letter_code
_entity_poly.pdbx_strand_id
1 'polypeptide(L)'
;MKKFLRVILILLVIFIGIMLGSIILNKTYHTEFKSLNETDQNMLKELSTIYKSFEESNDKLWNKDYHFEKKPLVLIHSNKDGGFFRQEAYAVNVKGVENSILAKEIKVPNSLHLPKVYRLTRFDFRTVSTWMPWNFGTININDMDVFYFKYYSKMFVNPDLYFDFSSFLLHEAFHAYKQKDWTYDSNGGEYIHEYPINKENYALMGLEFKLLDKAMVDTNPENINQALYDWTIVRNYRYKKWPQLIGETKTEAIEGSARYLEYRYSKLTGGKLMVLAKKEKPYHVTFMEAFNFIANGQAESPRFLERNMRYETGSALELSMDRANIPWKEAIEDSATKQGKTPYEVLNTYFNINNTPTIENKINEIKEKNDYDALLEQGEKLMKINNE
;
A
#
# COMPACT_ATOMS: atom_id res chain seq x y z
N MET A 1 -54.99 -5.25 3.95
CA MET A 1 -54.47 -4.80 2.63
C MET A 1 -54.55 -3.29 2.39
N LYS A 2 -55.73 -2.63 2.39
CA LYS A 2 -55.83 -1.18 2.04
C LYS A 2 -55.04 -0.23 2.95
N LYS A 3 -54.97 -0.50 4.26
CA LYS A 3 -54.16 0.32 5.21
C LYS A 3 -52.65 0.14 4.99
N PHE A 4 -52.20 -1.10 4.77
CA PHE A 4 -50.80 -1.41 4.49
C PHE A 4 -50.31 -0.76 3.19
N LEU A 5 -51.11 -0.82 2.12
CA LEU A 5 -50.79 -0.18 0.84
C LEU A 5 -50.71 1.35 0.97
N ARG A 6 -51.59 1.97 1.78
CA ARG A 6 -51.52 3.41 2.07
C ARG A 6 -50.24 3.77 2.82
N VAL A 7 -49.83 2.96 3.80
CA VAL A 7 -48.56 3.18 4.53
C VAL A 7 -47.37 3.09 3.58
N ILE A 8 -47.33 2.08 2.70
CA ILE A 8 -46.27 1.95 1.68
C ILE A 8 -46.24 3.18 0.76
N LEU A 9 -47.40 3.64 0.29
CA LEU A 9 -47.48 4.80 -0.60
C LEU A 9 -46.97 6.08 0.10
N ILE A 10 -47.34 6.28 1.37
CA ILE A 10 -46.86 7.43 2.17
C ILE A 10 -45.33 7.37 2.31
N LEU A 11 -44.78 6.19 2.64
CA LEU A 11 -43.33 6.01 2.75
C LEU A 11 -42.61 6.26 1.42
N LEU A 12 -43.18 5.82 0.29
CA LEU A 12 -42.63 6.04 -1.04
C LEU A 12 -42.61 7.53 -1.39
N VAL A 13 -43.69 8.28 -1.11
CA VAL A 13 -43.76 9.72 -1.36
C VAL A 13 -42.72 10.47 -0.51
N ILE A 14 -42.58 10.11 0.77
CA ILE A 14 -41.56 10.67 1.66
C ILE A 14 -40.16 10.39 1.11
N PHE A 15 -39.90 9.15 0.69
CA PHE A 15 -38.61 8.76 0.12
C PHE A 15 -38.28 9.55 -1.16
N ILE A 16 -39.23 9.68 -2.09
CA ILE A 16 -39.05 10.50 -3.30
C ILE A 16 -38.79 11.97 -2.94
N GLY A 17 -39.52 12.51 -1.95
CA GLY A 17 -39.28 13.86 -1.45
C GLY A 17 -37.86 14.06 -0.91
N ILE A 18 -37.34 13.10 -0.15
CA ILE A 18 -35.97 13.10 0.36
C ILE A 18 -34.94 13.02 -0.79
N MET A 19 -35.18 12.16 -1.77
CA MET A 19 -34.33 12.02 -2.96
C MET A 19 -34.24 13.34 -3.75
N LEU A 20 -35.39 13.95 -4.07
CA LEU A 20 -35.47 15.22 -4.79
C LEU A 20 -34.82 16.35 -3.99
N GLY A 21 -35.09 16.42 -2.69
CA GLY A 21 -34.43 17.37 -1.79
C GLY A 21 -32.91 17.23 -1.81
N SER A 22 -32.39 15.98 -1.78
CA SER A 22 -30.95 15.71 -1.85
C SER A 22 -30.33 16.10 -3.19
N ILE A 23 -31.05 15.95 -4.31
CA ILE A 23 -30.60 16.42 -5.62
C ILE A 23 -30.53 17.94 -5.64
N ILE A 24 -31.57 18.63 -5.15
CA ILE A 24 -31.61 20.10 -5.10
C ILE A 24 -30.46 20.62 -4.22
N LEU A 25 -30.31 20.08 -3.01
CA LEU A 25 -29.20 20.45 -2.11
C LEU A 25 -27.84 20.22 -2.77
N ASN A 26 -27.64 19.08 -3.45
CA ASN A 26 -26.39 18.82 -4.16
C ASN A 26 -26.10 19.86 -5.26
N LYS A 27 -27.13 20.45 -5.88
CA LYS A 27 -26.96 21.43 -6.96
C LYS A 27 -26.71 22.85 -6.47
N THR A 28 -27.12 23.20 -5.25
CA THR A 28 -27.13 24.59 -4.74
C THR A 28 -26.26 24.83 -3.52
N TYR A 29 -26.09 23.85 -2.64
CA TYR A 29 -25.38 24.00 -1.37
C TYR A 29 -23.88 23.76 -1.54
N HIS A 30 -23.03 24.64 -1.01
CA HIS A 30 -21.57 24.44 -0.98
C HIS A 30 -20.93 24.00 -2.32
N THR A 31 -21.19 24.74 -3.41
CA THR A 31 -20.73 24.36 -4.76
C THR A 31 -19.37 24.95 -5.14
N GLU A 32 -18.68 25.57 -4.19
CA GLU A 32 -17.38 26.21 -4.38
C GLU A 32 -16.40 25.73 -3.32
N PHE A 33 -15.12 25.57 -3.66
CA PHE A 33 -14.09 25.02 -2.78
C PHE A 33 -14.09 25.65 -1.37
N LYS A 34 -14.16 26.98 -1.29
CA LYS A 34 -14.11 27.72 -0.01
C LYS A 34 -15.32 27.46 0.90
N SER A 35 -16.43 27.00 0.32
CA SER A 35 -17.65 26.67 1.05
C SER A 35 -17.71 25.22 1.52
N LEU A 36 -16.80 24.36 1.06
CA LEU A 36 -16.73 22.97 1.53
C LEU A 36 -16.30 22.91 3.00
N ASN A 37 -16.62 21.80 3.67
CA ASN A 37 -16.08 21.57 5.02
C ASN A 37 -14.55 21.39 4.97
N GLU A 38 -13.90 21.53 6.12
CA GLU A 38 -12.44 21.49 6.21
C GLU A 38 -11.84 20.14 5.74
N THR A 39 -12.50 19.02 6.04
CA THR A 39 -12.05 17.69 5.63
C THR A 39 -12.05 17.54 4.11
N ASP A 40 -13.08 18.02 3.42
CA ASP A 40 -13.17 18.01 1.96
C ASP A 40 -12.16 18.97 1.32
N GLN A 41 -11.93 20.12 1.94
CA GLN A 41 -10.89 21.05 1.48
C GLN A 41 -9.49 20.43 1.60
N ASN A 42 -9.20 19.76 2.72
CA ASN A 42 -7.91 19.09 2.94
C ASN A 42 -7.74 17.90 1.98
N MET A 43 -8.79 17.12 1.76
CA MET A 43 -8.81 16.05 0.76
C MET A 43 -8.43 16.58 -0.64
N LEU A 44 -9.06 17.66 -1.11
CA LEU A 44 -8.76 18.22 -2.43
C LEU A 44 -7.36 18.83 -2.52
N LYS A 45 -6.85 19.42 -1.43
CA LYS A 45 -5.46 19.92 -1.37
C LYS A 45 -4.44 18.78 -1.44
N GLU A 46 -4.66 17.70 -0.70
CA GLU A 46 -3.78 16.52 -0.75
C GLU A 46 -3.86 15.84 -2.12
N LEU A 47 -5.05 15.68 -2.68
CA LEU A 47 -5.23 15.12 -4.03
C LEU A 47 -4.50 15.97 -5.08
N SER A 48 -4.54 17.30 -4.94
CA SER A 48 -3.80 18.23 -5.80
C SER A 48 -2.29 17.99 -5.75
N THR A 49 -1.73 17.84 -4.55
CA THR A 49 -0.30 17.53 -4.35
C THR A 49 0.07 16.18 -4.96
N ILE A 50 -0.80 15.16 -4.78
CA ILE A 50 -0.62 13.84 -5.38
C ILE A 50 -0.59 13.97 -6.92
N TYR A 51 -1.60 14.60 -7.51
CA TYR A 51 -1.72 14.70 -8.97
C TYR A 51 -0.52 15.44 -9.57
N LYS A 52 -0.15 16.59 -8.99
CA LYS A 52 1.03 17.34 -9.40
C LYS A 52 2.30 16.48 -9.32
N SER A 53 2.47 15.68 -8.28
CA SER A 53 3.65 14.81 -8.13
C SER A 53 3.74 13.75 -9.23
N PHE A 54 2.61 13.18 -9.64
CA PHE A 54 2.56 12.25 -10.78
C PHE A 54 2.79 12.96 -12.12
N GLU A 55 2.24 14.16 -12.33
CA GLU A 55 2.46 14.93 -13.56
C GLU A 55 3.93 15.33 -13.74
N GLU A 56 4.59 15.74 -12.65
CA GLU A 56 5.95 16.30 -12.70
C GLU A 56 7.07 15.27 -12.47
N SER A 57 6.78 14.11 -11.87
CA SER A 57 7.80 13.18 -11.39
C SER A 57 7.34 11.72 -11.39
N ASN A 58 6.53 11.31 -12.38
CA ASN A 58 5.99 9.95 -12.48
C ASN A 58 7.06 8.84 -12.40
N ASP A 59 8.18 9.06 -13.11
CA ASP A 59 9.33 8.14 -13.14
C ASP A 59 10.02 7.99 -11.78
N LYS A 60 9.86 8.98 -10.89
CA LYS A 60 10.32 8.91 -9.50
C LYS A 60 9.32 8.25 -8.57
N LEU A 61 8.08 8.01 -8.98
CA LEU A 61 7.07 7.34 -8.16
C LEU A 61 7.01 5.86 -8.50
N TRP A 62 6.72 5.52 -9.76
CA TRP A 62 6.76 4.15 -10.26
C TRP A 62 7.57 4.05 -11.55
N ASN A 63 6.95 4.31 -12.69
CA ASN A 63 7.57 4.36 -14.00
C ASN A 63 6.83 5.38 -14.87
N LYS A 64 7.32 5.64 -16.10
CA LYS A 64 6.75 6.66 -16.98
C LYS A 64 5.32 6.36 -17.43
N ASP A 65 4.88 5.10 -17.39
CA ASP A 65 3.60 4.67 -17.94
C ASP A 65 2.47 4.65 -16.90
N TYR A 66 2.79 4.62 -15.61
CA TYR A 66 1.79 4.56 -14.55
C TYR A 66 1.27 5.95 -14.16
N HIS A 67 0.18 6.39 -14.78
CA HIS A 67 -0.43 7.69 -14.50
C HIS A 67 -1.63 7.61 -13.56
N PHE A 68 -1.41 7.72 -12.23
CA PHE A 68 -2.49 7.70 -11.24
C PHE A 68 -3.43 8.92 -11.38
N GLU A 69 -2.89 10.09 -11.67
CA GLU A 69 -3.60 11.36 -11.82
C GLU A 69 -4.66 11.35 -12.94
N LYS A 70 -4.56 10.38 -13.85
CA LYS A 70 -5.50 10.17 -14.96
C LYS A 70 -6.52 9.06 -14.70
N LYS A 71 -6.38 8.32 -13.59
CA LYS A 71 -7.30 7.22 -13.26
C LYS A 71 -8.63 7.77 -12.76
N PRO A 72 -9.76 7.10 -13.06
CA PRO A 72 -11.05 7.46 -12.48
C PRO A 72 -11.00 7.31 -10.96
N LEU A 73 -11.68 8.14 -10.20
CA LEU A 73 -11.63 8.07 -8.74
C LEU A 73 -12.92 8.61 -8.12
N VAL A 74 -13.45 7.91 -7.11
CA VAL A 74 -14.54 8.40 -6.27
C VAL A 74 -14.07 8.50 -4.82
N LEU A 75 -13.96 9.73 -4.31
CA LEU A 75 -13.58 10.01 -2.93
C LEU A 75 -14.82 10.20 -2.07
N ILE A 76 -14.89 9.52 -0.94
CA ILE A 76 -16.10 9.42 -0.12
C ILE A 76 -15.81 9.92 1.28
N HIS A 77 -16.48 11.00 1.68
CA HIS A 77 -16.36 11.49 3.03
C HIS A 77 -17.15 10.60 3.98
N SER A 78 -16.47 9.90 4.89
CA SER A 78 -17.06 9.18 6.02
C SER A 78 -16.81 9.90 7.34
N ASN A 79 -17.66 9.63 8.33
CA ASN A 79 -17.49 10.20 9.67
C ASN A 79 -16.28 9.62 10.43
N LYS A 80 -15.88 8.39 10.09
CA LYS A 80 -14.76 7.66 10.67
C LYS A 80 -14.32 6.53 9.75
N ASP A 81 -13.26 5.86 10.17
CA ASP A 81 -12.83 4.57 9.64
C ASP A 81 -13.98 3.55 9.61
N GLY A 82 -14.18 2.89 8.46
CA GLY A 82 -15.26 1.95 8.22
C GLY A 82 -16.67 2.56 8.37
N GLY A 83 -16.81 3.89 8.22
CA GLY A 83 -18.06 4.59 8.47
C GLY A 83 -19.22 4.13 7.56
N PHE A 84 -20.37 3.85 8.19
CA PHE A 84 -21.65 3.65 7.50
C PHE A 84 -22.22 4.98 7.06
N PHE A 85 -22.87 4.99 5.90
CA PHE A 85 -23.47 6.16 5.27
C PHE A 85 -22.45 7.28 4.99
N ARG A 86 -22.28 7.63 3.72
CA ARG A 86 -21.41 8.77 3.37
C ARG A 86 -22.04 10.10 3.72
N GLN A 87 -21.19 11.08 4.02
CA GLN A 87 -21.57 12.49 4.11
C GLN A 87 -21.64 13.08 2.70
N GLU A 88 -20.51 13.04 1.99
CA GLU A 88 -20.35 13.54 0.63
C GLU A 88 -19.56 12.54 -0.24
N ALA A 89 -19.65 12.67 -1.55
CA ALA A 89 -18.79 11.95 -2.48
C ALA A 89 -18.38 12.83 -3.66
N TYR A 90 -17.14 12.69 -4.11
CA TYR A 90 -16.54 13.47 -5.17
C TYR A 90 -15.95 12.53 -6.23
N ALA A 91 -16.39 12.69 -7.48
CA ALA A 91 -15.88 11.96 -8.62
C ALA A 91 -14.88 12.82 -9.41
N VAL A 92 -13.78 12.20 -9.81
CA VAL A 92 -12.69 12.81 -10.59
C VAL A 92 -12.31 11.85 -11.71
N ASN A 93 -12.12 12.36 -12.94
CA ASN A 93 -11.82 11.56 -14.14
C ASN A 93 -12.84 10.45 -14.48
N VAL A 94 -14.07 10.53 -13.96
CA VAL A 94 -15.14 9.56 -14.26
C VAL A 94 -16.01 10.09 -15.40
N LYS A 95 -15.87 9.49 -16.59
CA LYS A 95 -16.63 9.88 -17.80
C LYS A 95 -18.15 9.73 -17.61
N GLY A 96 -18.91 10.70 -18.12
CA GLY A 96 -20.36 10.72 -18.11
C GLY A 96 -20.98 11.20 -16.80
N VAL A 97 -20.20 11.48 -15.76
CA VAL A 97 -20.70 12.09 -14.52
C VAL A 97 -21.09 13.54 -14.76
N GLU A 98 -20.40 14.24 -15.65
CA GLU A 98 -20.64 15.64 -16.03
C GLU A 98 -22.06 15.90 -16.55
N ASN A 99 -22.69 14.91 -17.16
CA ASN A 99 -24.03 15.00 -17.74
C ASN A 99 -25.13 14.56 -16.75
N SER A 100 -24.77 14.12 -15.55
CA SER A 100 -25.71 13.54 -14.60
C SER A 100 -26.49 14.61 -13.81
N ILE A 101 -27.81 14.42 -13.69
CA ILE A 101 -28.64 15.21 -12.76
C ILE A 101 -28.23 14.96 -11.29
N LEU A 102 -27.57 13.85 -11.01
CA LEU A 102 -27.13 13.44 -9.68
C LEU A 102 -25.76 14.03 -9.31
N ALA A 103 -25.08 14.73 -10.22
CA ALA A 103 -23.74 15.27 -10.02
C ALA A 103 -23.69 16.80 -10.12
N LYS A 104 -22.81 17.47 -9.39
CA LYS A 104 -22.59 18.91 -9.46
C LYS A 104 -21.09 19.21 -9.52
N GLU A 105 -20.65 19.89 -10.57
CA GLU A 105 -19.28 20.41 -10.62
C GLU A 105 -19.03 21.38 -9.46
N ILE A 106 -17.97 21.13 -8.70
CA ILE A 106 -17.48 22.01 -7.64
C ILE A 106 -16.47 22.96 -8.25
N LYS A 107 -16.64 24.26 -8.01
CA LYS A 107 -15.67 25.26 -8.47
C LYS A 107 -14.41 25.18 -7.60
N VAL A 108 -13.40 24.51 -8.13
CA VAL A 108 -12.06 24.39 -7.53
C VAL A 108 -11.17 25.50 -8.08
N PRO A 109 -10.36 26.19 -7.25
CA PRO A 109 -9.43 27.21 -7.74
C PRO A 109 -8.36 26.59 -8.65
N ASN A 110 -8.00 27.30 -9.73
CA ASN A 110 -6.98 26.86 -10.69
C ASN A 110 -5.62 26.54 -10.03
N SER A 111 -5.31 27.16 -8.90
CA SER A 111 -4.09 26.91 -8.14
C SER A 111 -3.97 25.47 -7.60
N LEU A 112 -5.06 24.72 -7.54
CA LEU A 112 -5.03 23.30 -7.16
C LEU A 112 -4.76 22.38 -8.34
N HIS A 113 -4.71 22.87 -9.58
CA HIS A 113 -4.36 22.06 -10.77
C HIS A 113 -5.14 20.74 -10.89
N LEU A 114 -6.34 20.66 -10.30
CA LEU A 114 -7.17 19.47 -10.38
C LEU A 114 -8.00 19.50 -11.67
N PRO A 115 -8.26 18.33 -12.28
CA PRO A 115 -9.32 18.22 -13.27
C PRO A 115 -10.67 18.53 -12.61
N LYS A 116 -11.73 18.60 -13.43
CA LYS A 116 -13.07 18.89 -12.92
C LYS A 116 -13.49 17.90 -11.85
N VAL A 117 -13.92 18.42 -10.70
CA VAL A 117 -14.38 17.64 -9.55
C VAL A 117 -15.90 17.71 -9.48
N TYR A 118 -16.57 16.56 -9.48
CA TYR A 118 -18.02 16.46 -9.43
C TYR A 118 -18.49 15.87 -8.10
N ARG A 119 -19.25 16.64 -7.32
CA ARG A 119 -19.91 16.11 -6.13
C ARG A 119 -21.16 15.32 -6.52
N LEU A 120 -21.25 14.09 -6.03
CA LEU A 120 -22.36 13.18 -6.25
C LEU A 120 -23.38 13.34 -5.13
N THR A 121 -24.66 13.41 -5.49
CA THR A 121 -25.75 13.42 -4.51
C THR A 121 -25.68 12.18 -3.63
N ARG A 122 -26.14 12.29 -2.38
CA ARG A 122 -26.04 11.22 -1.39
C ARG A 122 -26.63 9.90 -1.88
N PHE A 123 -27.69 9.97 -2.69
CA PHE A 123 -28.40 8.82 -3.24
C PHE A 123 -28.07 8.52 -4.71
N ASP A 124 -26.86 8.88 -5.16
CA ASP A 124 -26.39 8.42 -6.46
C ASP A 124 -26.30 6.88 -6.46
N PHE A 125 -27.24 6.24 -7.16
CA PHE A 125 -27.40 4.78 -7.20
C PHE A 125 -26.14 4.06 -7.65
N ARG A 126 -25.28 4.72 -8.45
CA ARG A 126 -24.01 4.18 -8.95
C ARG A 126 -22.97 3.98 -7.84
N THR A 127 -23.23 4.54 -6.66
CA THR A 127 -22.30 4.57 -5.53
C THR A 127 -22.97 4.18 -4.21
N VAL A 128 -24.18 3.62 -4.24
CA VAL A 128 -24.91 3.24 -3.01
C VAL A 128 -24.21 2.09 -2.26
N SER A 129 -23.50 1.22 -2.98
CA SER A 129 -22.71 0.12 -2.41
C SER A 129 -21.63 0.61 -1.45
N THR A 130 -21.14 1.83 -1.64
CA THR A 130 -20.06 2.41 -0.82
C THR A 130 -20.54 2.86 0.57
N TRP A 131 -21.83 2.68 0.89
CA TRP A 131 -22.37 2.91 2.24
C TRP A 131 -22.00 1.79 3.21
N MET A 132 -21.57 0.64 2.70
CA MET A 132 -21.03 -0.48 3.48
C MET A 132 -19.76 -0.05 4.23
N PRO A 133 -19.38 -0.69 5.36
CA PRO A 133 -18.30 -0.25 6.25
C PRO A 133 -16.88 -0.51 5.70
N TRP A 134 -16.72 -0.54 4.38
CA TRP A 134 -15.47 -0.80 3.67
C TRP A 134 -14.87 0.54 3.27
N ASN A 135 -13.56 0.72 3.47
CA ASN A 135 -12.90 2.00 3.20
C ASN A 135 -12.58 2.22 1.73
N PHE A 136 -12.37 1.16 0.98
CA PHE A 136 -12.01 1.25 -0.42
C PHE A 136 -12.60 0.07 -1.18
N GLY A 137 -12.49 0.13 -2.50
CA GLY A 137 -12.92 -0.92 -3.39
C GLY A 137 -13.16 -0.39 -4.80
N THR A 138 -13.76 -1.23 -5.63
CA THR A 138 -14.06 -0.90 -7.03
C THR A 138 -15.56 -0.94 -7.26
N ILE A 139 -16.08 0.08 -7.94
CA ILE A 139 -17.46 0.16 -8.40
C ILE A 139 -17.49 0.34 -9.91
N ASN A 140 -18.55 -0.15 -10.56
CA ASN A 140 -18.74 0.08 -11.98
C ASN A 140 -19.58 1.34 -12.22
N ILE A 141 -19.05 2.29 -13.00
CA ILE A 141 -19.77 3.48 -13.44
C ILE A 141 -19.63 3.59 -14.96
N ASN A 142 -20.74 3.42 -15.69
CA ASN A 142 -20.78 3.50 -17.16
C ASN A 142 -19.77 2.55 -17.81
N ASP A 143 -19.79 1.27 -17.43
CA ASP A 143 -18.89 0.22 -17.93
C ASP A 143 -17.40 0.46 -17.67
N MET A 144 -17.08 1.35 -16.72
CA MET A 144 -15.71 1.58 -16.24
C MET A 144 -15.57 1.11 -14.80
N ASP A 145 -14.48 0.41 -14.52
CA ASP A 145 -14.04 0.14 -13.16
C ASP A 145 -13.48 1.42 -12.54
N VAL A 146 -14.11 1.88 -11.46
CA VAL A 146 -13.77 3.09 -10.74
C VAL A 146 -13.42 2.71 -9.31
N PHE A 147 -12.17 2.96 -8.93
CA PHE A 147 -11.74 2.86 -7.54
C PHE A 147 -12.45 3.93 -6.71
N TYR A 148 -12.98 3.52 -5.56
CA TYR A 148 -13.44 4.44 -4.54
C TYR A 148 -12.58 4.34 -3.29
N PHE A 149 -12.44 5.46 -2.60
CA PHE A 149 -11.69 5.56 -1.36
C PHE A 149 -12.41 6.47 -0.36
N LYS A 150 -12.55 6.00 0.87
CA LYS A 150 -13.16 6.74 1.97
C LYS A 150 -12.10 7.51 2.74
N TYR A 151 -12.42 8.77 3.01
CA TYR A 151 -11.60 9.64 3.82
C TYR A 151 -12.40 10.23 4.97
N TYR A 152 -11.70 10.55 6.05
CA TYR A 152 -12.24 11.14 7.26
C TYR A 152 -11.20 12.06 7.92
N SER A 153 -11.65 12.95 8.81
CA SER A 153 -10.82 14.03 9.37
C SER A 153 -9.48 13.57 9.98
N LYS A 154 -9.46 12.44 10.72
CA LYS A 154 -8.24 11.89 11.34
C LYS A 154 -7.13 11.51 10.32
N MET A 155 -7.46 11.23 9.05
CA MET A 155 -6.44 10.98 8.01
C MET A 155 -5.58 12.22 7.71
N PHE A 156 -6.07 13.42 8.02
CA PHE A 156 -5.36 14.69 7.83
C PHE A 156 -4.84 15.26 9.15
N VAL A 157 -5.58 15.02 10.24
CA VAL A 157 -5.26 15.52 11.58
C VAL A 157 -4.78 14.38 12.46
N ASN A 158 -3.46 14.26 12.60
CA ASN A 158 -2.78 13.22 13.40
C ASN A 158 -3.18 11.78 12.99
N PRO A 159 -2.86 11.36 11.75
CA PRO A 159 -3.16 10.03 11.27
C PRO A 159 -2.44 8.93 12.07
N ASP A 160 -3.00 7.73 12.03
CA ASP A 160 -2.24 6.54 12.42
C ASP A 160 -1.14 6.29 11.38
N LEU A 161 -0.09 5.59 11.79
CA LEU A 161 1.04 5.34 10.90
C LEU A 161 0.55 4.58 9.66
N TYR A 162 0.98 4.99 8.46
CA TYR A 162 0.53 4.49 7.16
C TYR A 162 -0.91 4.82 6.76
N PHE A 163 -1.71 5.44 7.64
CA PHE A 163 -3.12 5.75 7.40
C PHE A 163 -3.39 7.25 7.22
N ASP A 164 -2.37 8.03 6.86
CA ASP A 164 -2.62 9.36 6.30
C ASP A 164 -3.28 9.23 4.92
N PHE A 165 -4.03 10.26 4.53
CA PHE A 165 -4.84 10.21 3.32
C PHE A 165 -4.02 9.83 2.08
N SER A 166 -2.83 10.42 1.92
CA SER A 166 -2.03 10.27 0.72
C SER A 166 -1.41 8.88 0.60
N SER A 167 -0.79 8.39 1.69
CA SER A 167 -0.15 7.08 1.71
C SER A 167 -1.18 5.97 1.50
N PHE A 168 -2.29 6.01 2.24
CA PHE A 168 -3.29 4.95 2.16
C PHE A 168 -4.06 4.97 0.83
N LEU A 169 -4.37 6.16 0.28
CA LEU A 169 -4.97 6.28 -1.05
C LEU A 169 -4.06 5.67 -2.12
N LEU A 170 -2.77 6.00 -2.10
CA LEU A 170 -1.82 5.53 -3.11
C LEU A 170 -1.57 4.04 -3.01
N HIS A 171 -1.48 3.49 -1.79
CA HIS A 171 -1.34 2.05 -1.56
C HIS A 171 -2.50 1.28 -2.20
N GLU A 172 -3.73 1.61 -1.82
CA GLU A 172 -4.92 0.87 -2.26
C GLU A 172 -5.25 1.11 -3.73
N ALA A 173 -5.00 2.33 -4.23
CA ALA A 173 -5.15 2.61 -5.65
C ALA A 173 -4.11 1.87 -6.51
N PHE A 174 -2.90 1.62 -5.98
CA PHE A 174 -1.89 0.85 -6.67
C PHE A 174 -2.34 -0.61 -6.85
N HIS A 175 -2.89 -1.22 -5.79
CA HIS A 175 -3.57 -2.53 -5.88
C HIS A 175 -4.66 -2.51 -6.96
N ALA A 176 -5.55 -1.53 -6.90
CA ALA A 176 -6.72 -1.46 -7.77
C ALA A 176 -6.39 -1.19 -9.26
N TYR A 177 -5.31 -0.47 -9.57
CA TYR A 177 -4.99 -0.03 -10.93
C TYR A 177 -3.75 -0.65 -11.54
N LYS A 178 -2.74 -0.92 -10.75
CA LYS A 178 -1.46 -1.43 -11.24
C LYS A 178 -1.35 -2.93 -11.06
N GLN A 179 -1.84 -3.44 -9.94
CA GLN A 179 -1.71 -4.85 -9.57
C GLN A 179 -2.99 -5.66 -9.75
N LYS A 180 -4.04 -5.06 -10.33
CA LYS A 180 -5.35 -5.69 -10.54
C LYS A 180 -5.27 -7.09 -11.16
N ASP A 181 -4.36 -7.26 -12.13
CA ASP A 181 -4.21 -8.49 -12.90
C ASP A 181 -3.02 -9.35 -12.40
N TRP A 182 -2.33 -8.92 -11.34
CA TRP A 182 -1.24 -9.71 -10.76
C TRP A 182 -1.81 -10.98 -10.12
N THR A 183 -1.03 -12.04 -10.18
CA THR A 183 -1.41 -13.42 -9.84
C THR A 183 -0.54 -14.01 -8.72
N TYR A 184 0.34 -13.21 -8.10
CA TYR A 184 1.24 -13.68 -7.04
C TYR A 184 0.51 -14.34 -5.85
N ASP A 185 -0.64 -13.80 -5.45
CA ASP A 185 -1.50 -14.30 -4.36
C ASP A 185 -2.55 -15.33 -4.81
N SER A 186 -2.60 -15.64 -6.11
CA SER A 186 -3.55 -16.61 -6.65
C SER A 186 -3.42 -17.96 -5.95
N ASN A 187 -4.57 -18.58 -5.67
CA ASN A 187 -4.69 -19.85 -4.97
C ASN A 187 -4.07 -19.87 -3.55
N GLY A 188 -4.02 -18.71 -2.87
CA GLY A 188 -3.46 -18.61 -1.52
C GLY A 188 -1.94 -18.74 -1.50
N GLY A 189 -1.28 -18.39 -2.61
CA GLY A 189 0.14 -18.65 -2.84
C GLY A 189 1.10 -18.00 -1.84
N GLU A 190 0.65 -16.99 -1.11
CA GLU A 190 1.36 -16.24 -0.06
C GLU A 190 1.26 -16.88 1.33
N TYR A 191 0.31 -17.80 1.52
CA TYR A 191 0.09 -18.46 2.78
C TYR A 191 1.17 -19.51 3.03
N ILE A 192 1.75 -19.48 4.23
CA ILE A 192 2.80 -20.40 4.64
C ILE A 192 2.21 -21.34 5.70
N HIS A 193 1.90 -22.56 5.28
CA HIS A 193 1.57 -23.64 6.20
C HIS A 193 2.81 -23.99 7.02
N GLU A 194 2.65 -24.20 8.33
CA GLU A 194 3.72 -24.65 9.23
C GLU A 194 4.99 -23.78 9.13
N TYR A 195 4.82 -22.50 9.46
CA TYR A 195 5.94 -21.56 9.51
C TYR A 195 7.04 -22.12 10.45
N PRO A 196 8.32 -22.16 10.01
CA PRO A 196 9.39 -22.78 10.78
C PRO A 196 9.79 -21.92 11.99
N ILE A 197 9.14 -22.16 13.13
CA ILE A 197 9.51 -21.60 14.44
C ILE A 197 10.78 -22.29 14.93
N ASN A 198 11.93 -21.77 14.50
CA ASN A 198 13.23 -22.39 14.70
C ASN A 198 14.30 -21.32 14.88
N LYS A 199 15.22 -21.53 15.84
CA LYS A 199 16.31 -20.59 16.14
C LYS A 199 17.17 -20.22 14.93
N GLU A 200 17.45 -21.18 14.06
CA GLU A 200 18.27 -20.99 12.87
C GLU A 200 17.50 -20.23 11.78
N ASN A 201 16.20 -20.46 11.64
CA ASN A 201 15.37 -19.68 10.72
C ASN A 201 15.35 -18.20 11.13
N TYR A 202 15.11 -17.91 12.41
CA TYR A 202 15.15 -16.54 12.91
C TYR A 202 16.55 -15.92 12.84
N ALA A 203 17.62 -16.68 13.08
CA ALA A 203 18.99 -16.19 12.93
C ALA A 203 19.32 -15.81 11.48
N LEU A 204 18.89 -16.62 10.51
CA LEU A 204 19.03 -16.30 9.08
C LEU A 204 18.17 -15.11 8.66
N MET A 205 16.97 -14.96 9.21
CA MET A 205 16.16 -13.74 9.04
C MET A 205 16.87 -12.51 9.61
N GLY A 206 17.46 -12.59 10.81
CA GLY A 206 18.26 -11.50 11.37
C GLY A 206 19.49 -11.17 10.51
N LEU A 207 20.08 -12.18 9.85
CA LEU A 207 21.16 -11.97 8.91
C LEU A 207 20.69 -11.22 7.65
N GLU A 208 19.52 -11.57 7.11
CA GLU A 208 18.86 -10.82 6.03
C GLU A 208 18.59 -9.36 6.45
N PHE A 209 18.13 -9.13 7.67
CA PHE A 209 17.89 -7.79 8.21
C PHE A 209 19.16 -6.95 8.36
N LYS A 210 20.27 -7.52 8.83
CA LYS A 210 21.58 -6.82 8.84
C LYS A 210 21.97 -6.37 7.43
N LEU A 211 21.77 -7.23 6.43
CA LEU A 211 22.12 -6.94 5.04
C LEU A 211 21.19 -5.89 4.42
N LEU A 212 19.90 -5.92 4.74
CA LEU A 212 18.94 -4.87 4.36
C LEU A 212 19.27 -3.54 5.02
N ASP A 213 19.60 -3.51 6.31
CA ASP A 213 20.02 -2.29 7.00
C ASP A 213 21.24 -1.66 6.33
N LYS A 214 22.23 -2.50 5.97
CA LYS A 214 23.40 -2.05 5.20
C LYS A 214 23.00 -1.45 3.85
N ALA A 215 22.16 -2.16 3.08
CA ALA A 215 21.67 -1.67 1.80
C ALA A 215 20.87 -0.36 1.94
N MET A 216 20.09 -0.20 3.02
CA MET A 216 19.26 0.97 3.30
C MET A 216 20.07 2.21 3.69
N VAL A 217 21.17 2.05 4.45
CA VAL A 217 21.99 3.18 4.90
C VAL A 217 23.03 3.62 3.86
N ASP A 218 23.55 2.69 3.04
CA ASP A 218 24.61 3.01 2.09
C ASP A 218 24.10 3.89 0.92
N THR A 219 25.02 4.68 0.35
CA THR A 219 24.78 5.57 -0.79
C THR A 219 25.59 5.17 -2.03
N ASN A 220 26.60 4.30 -1.88
CA ASN A 220 27.36 3.75 -3.00
C ASN A 220 26.61 2.57 -3.63
N PRO A 221 26.20 2.66 -4.91
CA PRO A 221 25.52 1.58 -5.61
C PRO A 221 26.23 0.23 -5.56
N GLU A 222 27.56 0.18 -5.56
CA GLU A 222 28.34 -1.07 -5.50
C GLU A 222 28.20 -1.77 -4.14
N ASN A 223 28.22 -1.00 -3.06
CA ASN A 223 28.04 -1.54 -1.71
C ASN A 223 26.61 -2.05 -1.50
N ILE A 224 25.62 -1.32 -2.02
CA ILE A 224 24.21 -1.74 -2.01
C ILE A 224 24.06 -3.03 -2.83
N ASN A 225 24.67 -3.09 -4.02
CA ASN A 225 24.66 -4.26 -4.89
C ASN A 225 25.26 -5.49 -4.19
N GLN A 226 26.41 -5.33 -3.51
CA GLN A 226 27.03 -6.41 -2.74
C GLN A 226 26.16 -6.86 -1.56
N ALA A 227 25.50 -5.93 -0.85
CA ALA A 227 24.59 -6.28 0.23
C ALA A 227 23.37 -7.06 -0.28
N LEU A 228 22.80 -6.67 -1.43
CA LEU A 228 21.72 -7.41 -2.08
C LEU A 228 22.16 -8.78 -2.60
N TYR A 229 23.39 -8.91 -3.10
CA TYR A 229 23.98 -10.20 -3.48
C TYR A 229 24.06 -11.13 -2.27
N ASP A 230 24.67 -10.68 -1.18
CA ASP A 230 24.81 -11.48 0.05
C ASP A 230 23.43 -11.83 0.63
N TRP A 231 22.48 -10.89 0.61
CA TRP A 231 21.10 -11.12 1.03
C TRP A 231 20.44 -12.23 0.21
N THR A 232 20.66 -12.22 -1.11
CA THR A 232 20.10 -13.23 -2.03
C THR A 232 20.70 -14.62 -1.76
N ILE A 233 21.98 -14.71 -1.41
CA ILE A 233 22.61 -15.97 -0.99
C ILE A 233 21.96 -16.51 0.29
N VAL A 234 21.77 -15.65 1.30
CA VAL A 234 21.15 -16.04 2.58
C VAL A 234 19.72 -16.52 2.35
N ARG A 235 18.94 -15.78 1.56
CA ARG A 235 17.55 -16.10 1.23
C ARG A 235 17.43 -17.43 0.48
N ASN A 236 18.31 -17.68 -0.50
CA ASN A 236 18.40 -18.98 -1.19
C ASN A 236 18.71 -20.12 -0.23
N TYR A 237 19.69 -19.94 0.66
CA TYR A 237 20.03 -20.94 1.67
C TYR A 237 18.84 -21.25 2.59
N ARG A 238 18.14 -20.21 3.04
CA ARG A 238 16.95 -20.30 3.88
C ARG A 238 15.81 -21.05 3.18
N TYR A 239 15.55 -20.76 1.90
CA TYR A 239 14.51 -21.44 1.12
C TYR A 239 14.86 -22.87 0.70
N LYS A 240 16.14 -23.19 0.47
CA LYS A 240 16.57 -24.59 0.30
C LYS A 240 16.27 -25.42 1.55
N LYS A 241 16.40 -24.82 2.73
CA LYS A 241 16.17 -25.48 4.02
C LYS A 241 14.70 -25.54 4.42
N TRP A 242 13.94 -24.48 4.13
CA TRP A 242 12.50 -24.39 4.37
C TRP A 242 11.78 -23.89 3.11
N PRO A 243 11.52 -24.76 2.13
CA PRO A 243 10.93 -24.38 0.84
C PRO A 243 9.56 -23.71 0.95
N GLN A 244 8.79 -23.99 2.01
CA GLN A 244 7.48 -23.36 2.24
C GLN A 244 7.58 -21.84 2.41
N LEU A 245 8.75 -21.32 2.79
CA LEU A 245 8.96 -19.89 2.99
C LEU A 245 8.95 -19.09 1.68
N ILE A 246 8.96 -19.74 0.51
CA ILE A 246 8.85 -19.05 -0.78
C ILE A 246 7.59 -18.19 -0.88
N GLY A 247 6.54 -18.50 -0.11
CA GLY A 247 5.32 -17.68 -0.01
C GLY A 247 5.57 -16.25 0.48
N GLU A 248 6.64 -15.99 1.23
CA GLU A 248 7.02 -14.63 1.67
C GLU A 248 7.22 -13.70 0.47
N THR A 249 7.84 -14.20 -0.61
CA THR A 249 8.22 -13.42 -1.79
C THR A 249 7.04 -12.81 -2.53
N LYS A 250 5.87 -13.45 -2.44
CA LYS A 250 4.63 -13.01 -3.09
C LYS A 250 4.02 -11.82 -2.35
N THR A 251 3.96 -11.89 -1.02
CA THR A 251 3.55 -10.74 -0.20
C THR A 251 4.57 -9.60 -0.35
N GLU A 252 5.88 -9.91 -0.35
CA GLU A 252 6.92 -8.91 -0.61
C GLU A 252 6.72 -8.22 -1.97
N ALA A 253 6.30 -8.95 -3.01
CA ALA A 253 6.02 -8.36 -4.32
C ALA A 253 4.75 -7.49 -4.32
N ILE A 254 3.63 -8.01 -3.82
CA ILE A 254 2.33 -7.28 -3.85
C ILE A 254 2.39 -6.08 -2.90
N GLU A 255 2.65 -6.35 -1.63
CA GLU A 255 2.54 -5.34 -0.57
C GLU A 255 3.77 -4.46 -0.47
N GLY A 256 4.94 -5.02 -0.78
CA GLY A 256 6.19 -4.25 -0.85
C GLY A 256 6.15 -3.18 -1.94
N SER A 257 5.60 -3.49 -3.12
CA SER A 257 5.50 -2.49 -4.20
C SER A 257 4.47 -1.39 -3.96
N ALA A 258 3.35 -1.71 -3.32
CA ALA A 258 2.42 -0.70 -2.85
C ALA A 258 3.05 0.19 -1.77
N ARG A 259 3.77 -0.40 -0.80
CA ARG A 259 4.50 0.33 0.25
C ARG A 259 5.69 1.14 -0.30
N TYR A 260 6.37 0.64 -1.33
CA TYR A 260 7.42 1.36 -2.05
C TYR A 260 6.87 2.67 -2.62
N LEU A 261 5.67 2.65 -3.24
CA LEU A 261 5.04 3.86 -3.77
C LEU A 261 4.79 4.91 -2.67
N GLU A 262 4.31 4.48 -1.49
CA GLU A 262 4.13 5.36 -0.33
C GLU A 262 5.45 6.06 0.07
N TYR A 263 6.54 5.30 0.17
CA TYR A 263 7.84 5.86 0.55
C TYR A 263 8.42 6.79 -0.51
N ARG A 264 8.23 6.48 -1.79
CA ARG A 264 8.64 7.35 -2.90
C ARG A 264 7.88 8.66 -2.88
N TYR A 265 6.57 8.59 -2.69
CA TYR A 265 5.72 9.77 -2.59
C TYR A 265 6.06 10.63 -1.37
N SER A 266 6.20 10.00 -0.19
CA SER A 266 6.62 10.66 1.05
C SER A 266 7.96 11.37 0.86
N LYS A 267 8.98 10.69 0.32
CA LYS A 267 10.29 11.31 0.06
C LYS A 267 10.19 12.48 -0.92
N LEU A 268 9.41 12.34 -2.00
CA LEU A 268 9.25 13.37 -3.02
C LEU A 268 8.60 14.64 -2.48
N THR A 269 7.66 14.50 -1.55
CA THR A 269 6.89 15.61 -0.96
C THR A 269 7.45 16.13 0.35
N GLY A 270 8.60 15.62 0.81
CA GLY A 270 9.23 16.02 2.07
C GLY A 270 8.53 15.45 3.32
N GLY A 271 7.76 14.38 3.14
CA GLY A 271 7.17 13.57 4.21
C GLY A 271 8.20 12.81 5.05
N LYS A 272 7.70 12.16 6.09
CA LYS A 272 8.51 11.44 7.09
C LYS A 272 8.27 9.93 7.09
N LEU A 273 7.39 9.46 6.22
CA LEU A 273 7.11 8.04 6.09
C LEU A 273 8.30 7.36 5.39
N MET A 274 8.85 6.35 6.04
CA MET A 274 10.06 5.61 5.65
C MET A 274 9.85 4.12 5.96
N VAL A 275 10.72 3.24 5.44
CA VAL A 275 10.75 1.83 5.84
C VAL A 275 10.82 1.71 7.36
N LEU A 276 9.95 0.88 7.94
CA LEU A 276 9.76 0.70 9.38
C LEU A 276 9.55 2.02 10.12
N ALA A 277 8.57 2.80 9.67
CA ALA A 277 8.32 4.13 10.19
C ALA A 277 7.86 4.11 11.67
N LYS A 278 8.08 5.24 12.35
CA LYS A 278 7.49 5.55 13.66
C LYS A 278 7.14 7.02 13.75
N LYS A 279 6.28 7.39 14.71
CA LYS A 279 5.78 8.77 14.85
C LYS A 279 6.82 9.78 15.32
N GLU A 280 7.90 9.34 15.95
CA GLU A 280 8.90 10.20 16.59
C GLU A 280 10.26 10.11 15.89
N LYS A 281 11.07 11.18 15.93
CA LYS A 281 12.44 11.19 15.39
C LYS A 281 13.24 9.99 15.94
N PRO A 282 14.03 9.26 15.11
CA PRO A 282 14.39 9.51 13.71
C PRO A 282 13.32 9.10 12.66
N TYR A 283 12.07 8.92 13.05
CA TYR A 283 10.89 8.56 12.24
C TYR A 283 10.93 7.18 11.59
N HIS A 284 11.94 6.38 11.91
CA HIS A 284 12.02 4.98 11.57
C HIS A 284 12.81 4.22 12.65
N VAL A 285 12.81 2.90 12.53
CA VAL A 285 13.78 2.00 13.16
C VAL A 285 14.45 1.16 12.08
N THR A 286 15.64 0.63 12.35
CA THR A 286 16.26 -0.34 11.43
C THR A 286 15.59 -1.71 11.57
N PHE A 287 15.78 -2.60 10.60
CA PHE A 287 15.29 -3.97 10.70
C PHE A 287 15.91 -4.69 11.91
N MET A 288 17.20 -4.48 12.17
CA MET A 288 17.84 -5.06 13.35
C MET A 288 17.37 -4.48 14.67
N GLU A 289 17.06 -3.18 14.74
CA GLU A 289 16.43 -2.60 15.92
C GLU A 289 15.07 -3.25 16.19
N ALA A 290 14.21 -3.36 15.17
CA ALA A 290 12.90 -4.02 15.29
C ALA A 290 13.05 -5.49 15.72
N PHE A 291 13.96 -6.23 15.08
CA PHE A 291 14.26 -7.62 15.41
C PHE A 291 14.70 -7.79 16.87
N ASN A 292 15.60 -6.93 17.35
CA ASN A 292 16.09 -6.97 18.73
C ASN A 292 15.01 -6.60 19.75
N PHE A 293 14.16 -5.60 19.46
CA PHE A 293 13.06 -5.25 20.36
C PHE A 293 12.08 -6.41 20.52
N ILE A 294 11.75 -7.11 19.41
CA ILE A 294 10.85 -8.27 19.44
C ILE A 294 11.51 -9.45 20.15
N ALA A 295 12.78 -9.75 19.86
CA ALA A 295 13.53 -10.84 20.50
C ALA A 295 13.70 -10.65 22.01
N ASN A 296 13.70 -9.41 22.50
CA ASN A 296 13.80 -9.08 23.93
C ASN A 296 12.43 -8.86 24.59
N GLY A 297 11.31 -9.12 23.90
CA GLY A 297 9.95 -8.96 24.45
C GLY A 297 9.55 -7.51 24.72
N GLN A 298 10.17 -6.55 24.02
CA GLN A 298 9.97 -5.10 24.20
C GLN A 298 8.98 -4.49 23.20
N ALA A 299 8.53 -5.28 22.22
CA ALA A 299 7.67 -4.83 21.13
C ALA A 299 6.67 -5.95 20.71
N GLU A 300 6.19 -5.86 19.47
CA GLU A 300 5.28 -6.83 18.84
C GLU A 300 5.68 -8.30 19.04
N SER A 301 4.74 -9.22 18.89
CA SER A 301 5.04 -10.65 18.93
C SER A 301 5.93 -11.10 17.75
N PRO A 302 6.63 -12.26 17.84
CA PRO A 302 7.38 -12.84 16.72
C PRO A 302 6.57 -12.94 15.42
N ARG A 303 5.24 -13.12 15.52
CA ARG A 303 4.32 -13.13 14.38
C ARG A 303 4.38 -11.88 13.49
N PHE A 304 4.78 -10.73 14.05
CA PHE A 304 5.02 -9.52 13.27
C PHE A 304 6.16 -9.71 12.26
N LEU A 305 7.25 -10.36 12.67
CA LEU A 305 8.38 -10.71 11.80
C LEU A 305 7.96 -11.68 10.70
N GLU A 306 7.04 -12.59 11.01
CA GLU A 306 6.63 -13.66 10.11
C GLU A 306 5.68 -13.19 9.01
N ARG A 307 4.89 -12.13 9.26
CA ARG A 307 3.84 -11.66 8.35
C ARG A 307 3.98 -10.20 7.95
N ASN A 308 3.89 -9.28 8.91
CA ASN A 308 3.81 -7.84 8.62
C ASN A 308 5.12 -7.30 8.06
N MET A 309 6.25 -7.88 8.48
CA MET A 309 7.58 -7.48 8.01
C MET A 309 7.79 -7.67 6.49
N ARG A 310 6.94 -8.46 5.81
CA ARG A 310 6.99 -8.67 4.35
C ARG A 310 6.73 -7.39 3.55
N TYR A 311 5.89 -6.49 4.07
CA TYR A 311 5.61 -5.18 3.47
C TYR A 311 6.90 -4.33 3.44
N GLU A 312 7.62 -4.36 4.56
CA GLU A 312 8.81 -3.55 4.81
C GLU A 312 10.03 -4.11 4.09
N THR A 313 10.22 -5.43 4.13
CA THR A 313 11.32 -6.11 3.41
C THR A 313 11.16 -5.99 1.91
N GLY A 314 9.95 -6.21 1.36
CA GLY A 314 9.68 -6.03 -0.06
C GLY A 314 10.01 -4.63 -0.56
N SER A 315 9.45 -3.60 0.10
CA SER A 315 9.74 -2.20 -0.25
C SER A 315 11.21 -1.82 -0.06
N ALA A 316 11.90 -2.32 0.97
CA ALA A 316 13.33 -2.08 1.18
C ALA A 316 14.20 -2.68 0.06
N LEU A 317 13.87 -3.89 -0.40
CA LEU A 317 14.54 -4.52 -1.54
C LEU A 317 14.37 -3.67 -2.79
N GLU A 318 13.14 -3.24 -3.09
CA GLU A 318 12.81 -2.44 -4.26
C GLU A 318 13.46 -1.05 -4.25
N LEU A 319 13.44 -0.36 -3.10
CA LEU A 319 14.17 0.91 -2.90
C LEU A 319 15.68 0.74 -3.06
N SER A 320 16.22 -0.40 -2.63
CA SER A 320 17.66 -0.70 -2.74
C SER A 320 18.05 -1.08 -4.15
N MET A 321 17.22 -1.86 -4.86
CA MET A 321 17.42 -2.16 -6.28
C MET A 321 17.43 -0.90 -7.13
N ASP A 322 16.55 0.07 -6.85
CA ASP A 322 16.57 1.37 -7.51
C ASP A 322 17.88 2.14 -7.30
N ARG A 323 18.39 2.17 -6.06
CA ARG A 323 19.67 2.84 -5.76
C ARG A 323 20.88 2.10 -6.33
N ALA A 324 20.78 0.79 -6.52
CA ALA A 324 21.78 -0.04 -7.17
C ALA A 324 21.64 -0.09 -8.70
N ASN A 325 20.68 0.63 -9.28
CA ASN A 325 20.36 0.61 -10.72
C ASN A 325 20.03 -0.79 -11.28
N ILE A 326 19.43 -1.66 -10.47
CA ILE A 326 18.96 -2.99 -10.89
C ILE A 326 17.58 -2.83 -11.56
N PRO A 327 17.37 -3.31 -12.80
CA PRO A 327 16.12 -3.10 -13.53
C PRO A 327 15.01 -4.06 -13.07
N TRP A 328 14.35 -3.74 -11.95
CA TRP A 328 13.34 -4.62 -11.34
C TRP A 328 11.89 -4.28 -11.70
N LYS A 329 11.58 -3.00 -11.96
CA LYS A 329 10.19 -2.54 -12.11
C LYS A 329 9.43 -3.18 -13.26
N GLU A 330 10.07 -3.48 -14.37
CA GLU A 330 9.41 -4.19 -15.48
C GLU A 330 9.32 -5.70 -15.21
N ALA A 331 10.30 -6.24 -14.47
CA ALA A 331 10.38 -7.66 -14.16
C ALA A 331 9.30 -8.10 -13.16
N ILE A 332 8.95 -7.24 -12.21
CA ILE A 332 7.91 -7.53 -11.20
C ILE A 332 6.48 -7.49 -11.75
N GLU A 333 6.26 -6.80 -12.88
CA GLU A 333 4.92 -6.70 -13.48
C GLU A 333 4.43 -8.09 -13.89
N ASP A 334 3.32 -8.49 -13.26
CA ASP A 334 2.68 -9.79 -13.44
C ASP A 334 1.32 -9.65 -14.13
N SER A 335 0.86 -10.72 -14.76
CA SER A 335 -0.47 -10.81 -15.35
C SER A 335 -0.83 -12.26 -15.64
N ALA A 336 -2.09 -12.53 -15.95
CA ALA A 336 -2.54 -13.83 -16.44
C ALA A 336 -1.76 -14.36 -17.67
N THR A 337 -1.08 -13.49 -18.44
CA THR A 337 -0.34 -13.84 -19.66
C THR A 337 1.18 -13.66 -19.57
N LYS A 338 1.68 -13.05 -18.50
CA LYS A 338 3.10 -12.78 -18.26
C LYS A 338 3.37 -13.00 -16.78
N GLN A 339 4.10 -14.06 -16.47
CA GLN A 339 4.54 -14.32 -15.11
C GLN A 339 5.62 -13.29 -14.72
N GLY A 340 5.30 -12.44 -13.76
CA GLY A 340 6.24 -11.52 -13.14
C GLY A 340 7.25 -12.24 -12.24
N LYS A 341 8.28 -11.51 -11.81
CA LYS A 341 9.29 -11.95 -10.86
C LYS A 341 9.18 -11.17 -9.57
N THR A 342 9.03 -11.86 -8.46
CA THR A 342 9.13 -11.28 -7.12
C THR A 342 10.50 -10.60 -6.90
N PRO A 343 10.66 -9.68 -5.93
CA PRO A 343 11.95 -9.06 -5.64
C PRO A 343 13.09 -10.07 -5.45
N TYR A 344 12.82 -11.19 -4.76
CA TYR A 344 13.76 -12.31 -4.64
C TYR A 344 14.15 -12.91 -5.99
N GLU A 345 13.18 -13.22 -6.86
CA GLU A 345 13.46 -13.82 -8.18
C GLU A 345 14.21 -12.88 -9.12
N VAL A 346 13.94 -11.57 -9.03
CA VAL A 346 14.69 -10.54 -9.76
C VAL A 346 16.16 -10.59 -9.36
N LEU A 347 16.45 -10.50 -8.06
CA LEU A 347 17.83 -10.54 -7.56
C LEU A 347 18.51 -11.88 -7.86
N ASN A 348 17.79 -12.99 -7.67
CA ASN A 348 18.29 -14.33 -7.95
C ASN A 348 18.70 -14.50 -9.41
N THR A 349 17.90 -13.95 -10.34
CA THR A 349 18.23 -13.91 -11.77
C THR A 349 19.41 -12.98 -12.02
N TYR A 350 19.36 -11.75 -11.50
CA TYR A 350 20.35 -10.71 -11.75
C TYR A 350 21.76 -11.14 -11.33
N PHE A 351 21.87 -11.83 -10.20
CA PHE A 351 23.15 -12.34 -9.67
C PHE A 351 23.50 -13.76 -10.13
N ASN A 352 22.65 -14.42 -10.91
CA ASN A 352 22.88 -15.77 -11.41
C ASN A 352 23.16 -16.82 -10.30
N ILE A 353 22.48 -16.72 -9.16
CA ILE A 353 22.78 -17.52 -7.96
C ILE A 353 22.55 -19.02 -8.19
N ASN A 354 21.52 -19.40 -8.96
CA ASN A 354 21.18 -20.81 -9.25
C ASN A 354 22.31 -21.61 -9.93
N ASN A 355 23.30 -20.92 -10.51
CA ASN A 355 24.45 -21.53 -11.18
C ASN A 355 25.72 -21.56 -10.32
N THR A 356 25.61 -21.38 -9.00
CA THR A 356 26.76 -21.24 -8.09
C THR A 356 26.96 -22.52 -7.27
N PRO A 357 27.95 -23.38 -7.57
CA PRO A 357 28.28 -24.57 -6.77
C PRO A 357 28.72 -24.25 -5.33
N THR A 358 28.86 -22.98 -4.98
CA THR A 358 29.51 -22.47 -3.77
C THR A 358 28.59 -21.73 -2.80
N ILE A 359 27.25 -21.86 -2.92
CA ILE A 359 26.31 -21.24 -1.95
C ILE A 359 26.67 -21.62 -0.50
N GLU A 360 27.06 -22.88 -0.26
CA GLU A 360 27.44 -23.37 1.08
C GLU A 360 28.74 -22.74 1.61
N ASN A 361 29.72 -22.48 0.75
CA ASN A 361 30.93 -21.75 1.16
C ASN A 361 30.62 -20.28 1.41
N LYS A 362 29.81 -19.68 0.52
CA LYS A 362 29.47 -18.25 0.61
C LYS A 362 28.63 -17.93 1.84
N ILE A 363 27.68 -18.79 2.20
CA ILE A 363 26.87 -18.58 3.40
C ILE A 363 27.73 -18.61 4.66
N ASN A 364 28.77 -19.45 4.72
CA ASN A 364 29.68 -19.49 5.87
C ASN A 364 30.49 -18.18 5.98
N GLU A 365 31.02 -17.66 4.87
CA GLU A 365 31.69 -16.35 4.86
C GLU A 365 30.75 -15.22 5.32
N ILE A 366 29.49 -15.23 4.87
CA ILE A 366 28.51 -14.22 5.25
C ILE A 366 28.17 -14.33 6.74
N LYS A 367 27.98 -15.54 7.26
CA LYS A 367 27.73 -15.79 8.69
C LYS A 367 28.87 -15.26 9.57
N GLU A 368 30.11 -15.58 9.22
CA GLU A 368 31.30 -15.13 9.96
C GLU A 368 31.39 -13.60 9.99
N LYS A 369 31.20 -12.93 8.84
CA LYS A 369 31.27 -11.47 8.73
C LYS A 369 30.19 -10.71 9.48
N ASN A 370 29.09 -11.38 9.84
CA ASN A 370 27.89 -10.74 10.38
C ASN A 370 27.52 -11.25 11.78
N ASP A 371 28.47 -11.83 12.51
CA ASP A 371 28.28 -12.27 13.90
C ASP A 371 27.04 -13.16 14.07
N TYR A 372 27.05 -14.28 13.35
CA TYR A 372 25.93 -15.21 13.30
C TYR A 372 25.62 -15.88 14.64
N ASP A 373 26.62 -16.03 15.51
CA ASP A 373 26.41 -16.63 16.84
C ASP A 373 25.52 -15.74 17.71
N ALA A 374 25.72 -14.41 17.69
CA ALA A 374 24.80 -13.48 18.35
C ALA A 374 23.38 -13.55 17.75
N LEU A 375 23.24 -13.77 16.45
CA LEU A 375 21.94 -13.94 15.80
C LEU A 375 21.26 -15.26 16.20
N LEU A 376 22.02 -16.33 16.43
CA LEU A 376 21.51 -17.59 16.97
C LEU A 376 20.95 -17.41 18.37
N GLU A 377 21.60 -16.61 19.22
CA GLU A 377 21.08 -16.29 20.55
C GLU A 377 19.74 -15.53 20.49
N GLN A 378 19.62 -14.54 19.60
CA GLN A 378 18.35 -13.83 19.41
C GLN A 378 17.27 -14.75 18.81
N GLY A 379 17.64 -15.62 17.86
CA GLY A 379 16.74 -16.61 17.28
C GLY A 379 16.20 -17.60 18.31
N GLU A 380 17.03 -18.01 19.28
CA GLU A 380 16.62 -18.84 20.40
C GLU A 380 15.59 -18.14 21.29
N LYS A 381 15.76 -16.84 21.56
CA LYS A 381 14.78 -16.05 22.34
C LYS A 381 13.43 -15.98 21.61
N LEU A 382 13.45 -15.65 20.32
CA LEU A 382 12.23 -15.57 19.49
C LEU A 382 11.48 -16.90 19.44
N MET A 383 12.22 -18.00 19.27
CA MET A 383 11.66 -19.35 19.28
C MET A 383 10.98 -19.67 20.63
N LYS A 384 11.57 -19.26 21.75
CA LYS A 384 10.96 -19.44 23.09
C LYS A 384 9.68 -18.65 23.25
N ILE A 385 9.70 -17.36 22.90
CA ILE A 385 8.53 -16.46 22.98
C ILE A 385 7.34 -17.02 22.17
N ASN A 386 7.59 -17.64 21.01
CA ASN A 386 6.52 -18.16 20.16
C ASN A 386 5.93 -19.50 20.65
N ASN A 387 6.61 -20.19 21.56
CA ASN A 387 6.17 -21.45 22.15
C ASN A 387 5.49 -21.27 23.52
N GLU A 388 5.50 -20.05 24.06
CA GLU A 388 4.74 -19.62 25.24
C GLU A 388 3.36 -19.09 24.83
#